data_AF-A0A8J2JHV9-F1
#
_entry.id   AF-A0A8J2JHV9-F1
#
_cell.length_a   1.000
_cell.length_b   1.000
_cell.length_c   1.000
_cell.angle_alpha   90.00
_cell.angle_beta   90.00
_cell.angle_gamma   90.00
#
_symmetry.space_group_name_H-M   'P 1'
#
loop_
_entity.id
_entity.type
_entity.pdbx_description
1 polymer ?
#
loop_
_entity_poly.entity_id
_entity_poly.type
_entity_poly.pdbx_seq_one_letter_code
_entity_poly.pdbx_strand_id
1 'polypeptide(L)' 'IEKNSPANRVFYLALPPSVFEPVTSNIRNTCMAQKGWTRVIIEKPFGKDTASSAQLSNH' A
#
# COMPACT_ATOMS: atom_id res chain seq x y z
N ILE A 1 -6.86 -19.13 9.08
CA ILE A 1 -5.41 -18.80 9.16
C ILE A 1 -4.75 -19.52 8.01
N GLU A 2 -4.18 -18.80 7.04
CA GLU A 2 -3.57 -19.36 5.82
C GLU A 2 -2.49 -20.38 6.20
N LYS A 3 -2.85 -21.67 6.16
CA LYS A 3 -1.93 -22.77 6.40
C LYS A 3 -1.15 -23.02 5.12
N ASN A 4 0.04 -22.42 5.01
CA ASN A 4 1.13 -22.79 4.10
C ASN A 4 0.93 -22.66 2.58
N SER A 5 -0.26 -22.33 2.07
CA SER A 5 -0.46 -22.08 0.64
C SER A 5 -0.03 -20.68 0.22
N PRO A 6 0.56 -20.51 -0.98
CA PRO A 6 0.81 -19.19 -1.55
C PRO A 6 -0.50 -18.42 -1.69
N ALA A 7 -0.53 -17.21 -1.14
CA ALA A 7 -1.70 -16.36 -1.11
C ALA A 7 -1.33 -14.98 -1.64
N ASN A 8 -1.99 -14.59 -2.73
CA ASN A 8 -1.83 -13.26 -3.31
C ASN A 8 -2.76 -12.27 -2.63
N ARG A 9 -2.25 -11.08 -2.29
CA ARG A 9 -2.99 -10.06 -1.55
C ARG A 9 -3.12 -8.78 -2.36
N VAL A 10 -4.34 -8.25 -2.46
CA VAL A 10 -4.62 -6.92 -3.02
C VAL A 10 -5.20 -6.04 -1.93
N PHE A 11 -4.56 -4.91 -1.65
CA PHE A 11 -5.07 -3.88 -0.75
C PHE A 11 -5.60 -2.71 -1.57
N TYR A 12 -6.90 -2.46 -1.50
CA TYR A 12 -7.52 -1.28 -2.12
C TYR A 12 -7.69 -0.19 -1.07
N LEU A 13 -6.96 0.92 -1.22
CA LEU A 13 -6.94 2.00 -0.24
C LEU A 13 -8.02 3.04 -0.54
N ALA A 14 -9.25 2.77 -0.09
CA ALA A 14 -10.36 3.73 -0.07
C ALA A 14 -10.25 4.70 1.11
N LEU A 15 -9.09 5.33 1.28
CA LEU A 15 -8.76 6.20 2.42
C LEU A 15 -8.39 7.61 1.93
N PRO A 16 -8.45 8.63 2.81
CA PRO A 16 -7.92 9.96 2.50
C PRO A 16 -6.41 9.94 2.21
N PRO A 17 -5.88 10.80 1.32
CA PRO A 17 -4.45 10.80 0.97
C PRO A 17 -3.50 11.03 2.14
N SER A 18 -3.94 11.73 3.19
CA SER A 18 -3.14 12.03 4.38
C SER A 18 -2.69 10.80 5.17
N VAL A 19 -3.32 9.65 4.94
CA VAL A 19 -3.00 8.40 5.66
C VAL A 19 -2.38 7.33 4.77
N PHE A 20 -2.06 7.63 3.51
CA PHE A 20 -1.44 6.63 2.61
C PHE A 20 -0.08 6.17 3.14
N GLU A 21 0.80 7.10 3.50
CA GLU A 21 2.15 6.80 4.00
C GLU A 21 2.18 5.89 5.24
N PRO A 22 1.44 6.17 6.33
CA PRO A 22 1.44 5.27 7.49
C PRO A 22 0.77 3.92 7.18
N VAL A 23 -0.24 3.88 6.31
CA VAL A 23 -0.94 2.64 5.96
C VAL A 23 -0.07 1.74 5.10
N THR A 24 0.58 2.27 4.05
CA THR A 24 1.48 1.47 3.19
C THR A 24 2.68 0.95 3.98
N SER A 25 3.22 1.75 4.90
CA SER A 25 4.28 1.33 5.83
C SER A 25 3.84 0.16 6.72
N ASN A 26 2.64 0.22 7.29
CA ASN A 26 2.10 -0.87 8.08
C ASN A 26 1.80 -2.11 7.24
N ILE A 27 1.24 -1.96 6.03
CA ILE A 27 1.01 -3.08 5.12
C ILE A 27 2.32 -3.82 4.83
N ARG A 28 3.40 -3.08 4.55
CA ARG A 28 4.74 -3.64 4.34
C ARG A 28 5.25 -4.40 5.55
N ASN A 29 5.06 -3.86 6.75
CA ASN A 29 5.63 -4.44 7.97
C ASN A 29 4.85 -5.65 8.50
N THR A 30 3.52 -5.67 8.37
CA THR A 30 2.68 -6.67 9.04
C THR A 30 1.84 -7.53 8.11
N CYS A 31 1.52 -7.03 6.91
CA CYS A 31 0.47 -7.62 6.07
C CYS A 31 0.98 -8.19 4.74
N MET A 32 2.29 -8.16 4.49
CA MET A 32 2.87 -8.76 3.29
C MET A 32 2.61 -10.26 3.22
N ALA A 33 2.30 -10.75 2.02
CA ALA A 33 2.18 -12.17 1.75
C ALA A 33 3.54 -12.86 1.98
N GLN A 34 3.54 -13.93 2.79
CA GLN A 34 4.75 -14.73 3.03
C GLN A 34 5.16 -15.56 1.80
N LYS A 35 4.17 -15.94 0.97
CA LYS A 35 4.34 -16.63 -0.30
C LYS A 35 3.30 -16.09 -1.28
N GLY A 36 3.75 -15.62 -2.45
CA GLY A 36 2.89 -14.93 -3.43
C GLY A 36 3.24 -13.44 -3.54
N TRP A 37 2.40 -12.68 -4.23
CA TRP A 37 2.59 -11.23 -4.40
C TRP A 37 1.64 -10.42 -3.51
N THR A 38 2.07 -9.20 -3.20
CA THR A 38 1.23 -8.18 -2.57
C THR A 38 1.15 -6.98 -3.50
N ARG A 39 -0.06 -6.51 -3.80
CA ARG A 39 -0.32 -5.32 -4.62
C ARG A 39 -1.18 -4.35 -3.84
N VAL A 40 -0.91 -3.05 -4.01
CA VAL A 40 -1.69 -1.97 -3.40
C VAL A 40 -2.27 -1.13 -4.53
N ILE A 41 -3.56 -0.83 -4.42
CA ILE A 41 -4.28 0.08 -5.31
C ILE A 41 -4.55 1.35 -4.52
N ILE A 42 -4.05 2.47 -5.01
CA ILE A 42 -4.18 3.78 -4.41
C ILE A 42 -5.05 4.64 -5.30
N GLU A 43 -6.05 5.32 -4.71
CA GLU A 43 -6.89 6.26 -5.42
C GLU A 43 -6.25 7.65 -5.52
N LYS A 44 -6.58 8.36 -6.60
CA LYS A 44 -6.19 9.76 -6.77
C LYS A 44 -6.84 10.64 -5.70
N PRO A 45 -6.22 11.76 -5.29
CA PRO A 45 -5.01 12.39 -5.84
C PRO A 45 -3.69 11.86 -5.24
N PHE A 46 -2.67 11.70 -6.08
CA PHE A 46 -1.31 11.27 -5.68
C PHE A 46 -0.43 12.44 -5.23
N GLY A 47 -0.95 13.29 -4.36
CA GLY A 47 -0.37 14.62 -4.08
C GLY A 47 -1.06 15.73 -4.85
N LYS A 48 -0.79 16.97 -4.45
CA LYS A 48 -1.42 18.19 -5.00
C LYS A 48 -0.49 18.98 -5.94
N ASP A 49 0.80 18.72 -5.87
CA ASP A 49 1.86 19.36 -6.63
C ASP A 49 3.00 18.36 -6.91
N THR A 50 3.97 18.76 -7.72
CA THR A 50 5.12 17.92 -8.08
C THR A 50 5.89 17.44 -6.85
N ALA A 51 6.04 18.29 -5.82
CA ALA A 51 6.79 17.96 -4.61
C ALA A 51 6.08 16.89 -3.77
N SER A 52 4.78 17.06 -3.52
CA SER A 52 3.95 16.12 -2.77
C SER A 52 3.73 14.79 -3.51
N SER A 53 3.68 14.83 -4.85
CA SER A 53 3.63 13.61 -5.65
C SER A 53 4.95 12.84 -5.64
N ALA A 54 6.08 13.55 -5.72
CA ALA A 54 7.40 12.95 -5.55
C ALA A 54 7.58 12.38 -4.14
N GLN A 55 7.10 13.08 -3.11
CA GLN A 55 7.14 12.60 -1.72
C GLN A 55 6.39 11.27 -1.56
N LEU A 56 5.17 11.16 -2.11
CA LEU A 56 4.41 9.92 -2.05
C LEU A 56 5.07 8.78 -2.85
N SER A 57 5.77 9.11 -3.94
CA SER A 57 6.39 8.11 -4.83
C SER A 57 7.75 7.62 -4.35
N ASN A 58 8.49 8.46 -3.63
CA ASN A 58 9.83 8.17 -3.12
C ASN A 58 9.83 7.52 -1.73
N HIS A 59 8.66 7.43 -1.09
CA HIS A 59 8.44 6.70 0.16
C HIS A 59 8.42 5.18 -0.08
#